data_AF-A0A0S8ILZ7-F1
#
_entry.id   AF-A0A0S8ILZ7-F1
#
_cell.length_a   1.000
_cell.length_b   1.000
_cell.length_c   1.000
_cell.angle_alpha   90.00
_cell.angle_beta   90.00
_cell.angle_gamma   90.00
#
_symmetry.space_group_name_H-M   'P 1'
#
loop_
_entity.id
_entity.type
_entity.pdbx_description
1 polymer ?
#
loop_
_entity_poly.entity_id
_entity_poly.type
_entity_poly.pdbx_seq_one_letter_code
_entity_poly.pdbx_strand_id
1 'polypeptide(L)'
;MKKMGFAVISLAVFLLMTGTLYAQPPREKGRPYAGPKDRIIQELNLSPEQQSRLEENRKAQRQEMKRLHDAVKEKNTKLREALKNPGVTREGVQPLTNELKSLQAQLIDSRINGILAVKEILTPEQFSRFNEMMEKRSRPRKTRFLKWCEKRFGRGGGEDHDLE
;
A
#
# COMPACT_ATOMS: atom_id res chain seq x y z
N MET A 1 40.68 -52.39 -35.51
CA MET A 1 39.69 -52.24 -36.62
C MET A 1 38.42 -53.00 -36.26
N LYS A 2 37.25 -52.43 -36.62
CA LYS A 2 35.84 -52.91 -36.43
C LYS A 2 35.22 -52.50 -35.07
N LYS A 3 34.71 -51.26 -34.91
CA LYS A 3 33.49 -50.59 -35.43
C LYS A 3 32.24 -50.96 -34.61
N MET A 4 31.79 -50.03 -33.76
CA MET A 4 30.64 -49.14 -34.00
C MET A 4 29.30 -49.88 -33.94
N GLY A 5 28.61 -49.79 -32.80
CA GLY A 5 27.25 -50.32 -32.64
C GLY A 5 26.42 -49.73 -31.49
N PHE A 6 26.91 -48.70 -30.78
CA PHE A 6 26.21 -48.14 -29.61
C PHE A 6 25.56 -46.77 -29.85
N ALA A 7 25.66 -46.19 -31.04
CA ALA A 7 25.31 -44.78 -31.25
C ALA A 7 23.90 -44.50 -31.83
N VAL A 8 23.05 -45.52 -32.09
CA VAL A 8 21.75 -45.30 -32.77
C VAL A 8 20.53 -45.53 -31.87
N ILE A 9 20.67 -46.23 -30.74
CA ILE A 9 19.49 -46.56 -29.89
C ILE A 9 19.23 -45.49 -28.81
N SER A 10 20.17 -44.57 -28.55
CA SER A 10 19.99 -43.53 -27.52
C SER A 10 19.15 -42.33 -27.96
N LEU A 11 18.79 -42.20 -29.25
CA LEU A 11 17.99 -41.07 -29.75
C LEU A 11 16.47 -41.33 -29.72
N ALA A 12 16.03 -42.57 -29.51
CA ALA A 12 14.61 -42.93 -29.55
C ALA A 12 13.89 -42.82 -28.19
N VAL A 13 14.62 -42.70 -27.07
CA VAL A 13 14.03 -42.63 -25.72
C VAL A 13 13.87 -41.18 -25.22
N PHE A 14 14.59 -40.23 -25.80
CA PHE A 14 14.51 -38.82 -25.40
C PHE A 14 13.29 -38.08 -25.99
N LEU A 15 12.59 -38.68 -26.95
CA LEU A 15 11.46 -38.07 -27.68
C LEU A 15 10.08 -38.37 -27.10
N LEU A 16 9.98 -39.08 -25.96
CA LEU A 16 8.70 -39.48 -25.34
C LEU A 16 8.40 -38.82 -23.98
N MET A 17 9.15 -37.79 -23.57
CA MET A 17 9.02 -37.16 -22.23
C MET A 17 8.60 -35.67 -22.25
N THR A 18 8.04 -35.16 -23.36
CA THR A 18 7.55 -33.77 -23.42
C THR A 18 6.10 -33.75 -23.89
N GLY A 19 5.14 -33.99 -22.99
CA GLY A 19 3.75 -34.09 -23.41
C GLY A 19 2.67 -34.13 -22.34
N THR A 20 2.82 -33.48 -21.18
CA THR A 20 1.66 -33.11 -20.35
C THR A 20 1.77 -31.64 -19.93
N LEU A 21 1.53 -30.76 -20.91
CA LEU A 21 1.09 -29.41 -20.64
C LEU A 21 -0.26 -29.52 -19.90
N TYR A 22 -0.24 -29.26 -18.60
CA TYR A 22 -1.45 -29.02 -17.82
C TYR A 22 -2.19 -27.83 -18.44
N ALA A 23 -3.17 -28.12 -19.29
CA ALA A 23 -4.11 -27.14 -19.77
C ALA A 23 -4.92 -26.66 -18.54
N GLN A 24 -4.55 -25.51 -18.00
CA GLN A 24 -5.44 -24.79 -17.09
C GLN A 24 -6.73 -24.50 -17.86
N PRO A 25 -7.92 -24.81 -17.29
CA PRO A 25 -9.17 -24.50 -17.95
C PRO A 25 -9.17 -23.01 -18.30
N PRO A 26 -9.59 -22.63 -19.51
CA PRO A 26 -9.65 -21.23 -19.89
C PRO A 26 -10.51 -20.52 -18.85
N ARG A 27 -9.89 -19.56 -18.13
CA ARG A 27 -10.65 -18.65 -17.28
C ARG A 27 -11.73 -18.06 -18.17
N GLU A 28 -12.99 -18.33 -17.83
CA GLU A 28 -14.14 -17.61 -18.36
C GLU A 28 -13.72 -16.14 -18.45
N LYS A 29 -13.83 -15.55 -19.65
CA LYS A 29 -13.67 -14.11 -19.86
C LYS A 29 -14.86 -13.41 -19.19
N GLY A 30 -14.91 -13.47 -17.87
CA GLY A 30 -15.71 -12.59 -17.04
C GLY A 30 -15.29 -11.16 -17.32
N ARG A 31 -16.27 -10.27 -17.31
CA ARG A 31 -16.21 -8.83 -17.58
C ARG A 31 -14.84 -8.21 -17.23
N PRO A 32 -14.30 -7.28 -18.07
CA PRO A 32 -13.03 -6.63 -17.79
C PRO A 32 -12.99 -6.18 -16.33
N TYR A 33 -12.02 -6.67 -15.57
CA TYR A 33 -11.87 -6.28 -14.18
C TYR A 33 -11.58 -4.78 -14.14
N ALA A 34 -12.61 -3.97 -13.90
CA ALA A 34 -12.48 -2.55 -13.69
C ALA A 34 -11.60 -2.34 -12.46
N GLY A 35 -10.42 -1.75 -12.69
CA GLY A 35 -9.46 -1.48 -11.63
C GLY A 35 -10.05 -0.53 -10.58
N PRO A 36 -9.40 -0.39 -9.41
CA PRO A 36 -9.89 0.52 -8.36
C PRO A 36 -10.10 1.96 -8.80
N LYS A 37 -9.40 2.40 -9.87
CA LYS A 37 -9.56 3.71 -10.52
C LYS A 37 -10.82 3.75 -11.39
N ASP A 38 -11.01 2.76 -12.26
CA ASP A 38 -12.15 2.68 -13.19
C ASP A 38 -13.49 2.64 -12.44
N ARG A 39 -13.52 1.96 -11.28
CA ARG A 39 -14.70 1.96 -10.39
C ARG A 39 -15.03 3.35 -9.83
N ILE A 40 -14.02 4.16 -9.47
CA ILE A 40 -14.27 5.53 -8.98
C ILE A 40 -14.85 6.41 -10.09
N ILE A 41 -14.31 6.27 -11.31
CA ILE A 41 -14.78 7.04 -12.47
C ILE A 41 -16.24 6.71 -12.77
N GLN A 42 -16.58 5.42 -12.78
CA GLN A 42 -17.94 4.95 -13.03
C GLN A 42 -18.91 5.33 -11.90
N GLU A 43 -18.55 5.10 -10.63
CA GLU A 43 -19.44 5.35 -9.49
C GLU A 43 -19.73 6.84 -9.25
N LEU A 44 -18.83 7.74 -9.67
CA LEU A 44 -18.99 9.19 -9.51
C LEU A 44 -19.41 9.91 -10.80
N ASN A 45 -19.54 9.20 -11.93
CA ASN A 45 -19.82 9.79 -13.25
C ASN A 45 -18.90 10.99 -13.57
N LEU A 46 -17.60 10.81 -13.40
CA LEU A 46 -16.64 11.91 -13.54
C LEU A 46 -16.54 12.38 -15.01
N SER A 47 -16.58 13.69 -15.23
CA SER A 47 -16.29 14.25 -16.56
C SER A 47 -14.82 14.02 -16.95
N PRO A 48 -14.47 14.01 -18.25
CA PRO A 48 -13.08 13.88 -18.69
C PRO A 48 -12.15 14.93 -18.06
N GLU A 49 -12.64 16.16 -17.88
CA GLU A 49 -11.91 17.25 -17.22
C GLU A 49 -11.67 16.94 -15.73
N GLN A 50 -12.71 16.52 -15.00
CA GLN A 50 -12.57 16.13 -13.60
C GLN A 50 -11.60 14.96 -13.43
N GLN A 51 -11.63 13.98 -14.33
CA GLN A 51 -10.69 12.85 -14.33
C GLN A 51 -9.24 13.32 -14.50
N SER A 52 -8.97 14.21 -15.45
CA SER A 52 -7.63 14.75 -15.69
C SER A 52 -7.13 15.50 -14.45
N ARG A 53 -7.93 16.42 -13.92
CA ARG A 53 -7.59 17.21 -12.72
C ARG A 53 -7.35 16.33 -11.49
N LEU A 54 -8.15 15.27 -11.30
CA LEU A 54 -7.94 14.31 -10.22
C LEU A 54 -6.66 13.50 -10.39
N GLU A 55 -6.30 13.11 -11.61
CA GLU A 55 -5.08 12.36 -11.87
C GLU A 55 -3.83 13.22 -11.67
N GLU A 56 -3.86 14.47 -12.11
CA GLU A 56 -2.80 15.46 -11.84
C GLU A 56 -2.63 15.70 -10.34
N ASN A 57 -3.73 16.00 -9.63
CA ASN A 57 -3.72 16.16 -8.18
C ASN A 57 -3.17 14.91 -7.48
N ARG A 58 -3.57 13.69 -7.90
CA ARG A 58 -3.04 12.44 -7.35
C ARG A 58 -1.54 12.27 -7.59
N LYS A 59 -1.04 12.66 -8.76
CA LYS A 59 0.40 12.59 -9.08
C LYS A 59 1.20 13.55 -8.20
N ALA A 60 0.77 14.81 -8.11
CA ALA A 60 1.40 15.83 -7.28
C ALA A 60 1.40 15.42 -5.80
N GLN A 61 0.24 15.00 -5.27
CA GLN A 61 0.12 14.53 -3.89
C GLN A 61 0.99 13.29 -3.62
N ARG A 62 1.09 12.36 -4.58
CA ARG A 62 1.96 11.19 -4.42
C ARG A 62 3.44 11.59 -4.33
N GLN A 63 3.89 12.51 -5.18
CA GLN A 63 5.27 12.98 -5.18
C GLN A 63 5.60 13.69 -3.87
N GLU A 64 4.72 14.60 -3.43
CA GLU A 64 4.92 15.34 -2.19
C GLU A 64 4.90 14.42 -0.97
N MET A 65 3.93 13.51 -0.91
CA MET A 65 3.83 12.53 0.17
C MET A 65 5.07 11.62 0.23
N LYS A 66 5.60 11.21 -0.93
CA LYS A 66 6.84 10.42 -0.99
C LYS A 66 8.01 11.23 -0.42
N ARG A 67 8.19 12.47 -0.86
CA ARG A 67 9.25 13.37 -0.39
C ARG A 67 9.20 13.55 1.13
N LEU A 68 8.03 13.81 1.70
CA LEU A 68 7.84 13.97 3.14
C LEU A 68 8.12 12.68 3.91
N HIS A 69 7.66 11.52 3.41
CA HIS A 69 7.96 10.23 4.05
C HIS A 69 9.44 9.89 4.02
N ASP A 70 10.12 10.14 2.90
CA ASP A 70 11.56 9.92 2.76
C ASP A 70 12.33 10.81 3.76
N ALA A 71 11.94 12.08 3.90
CA ALA A 71 12.51 13.00 4.89
C ALA A 71 12.28 12.54 6.34
N VAL A 72 11.06 12.11 6.68
CA VAL A 72 10.75 11.57 8.03
C VAL A 72 11.57 10.32 8.31
N LYS A 73 11.71 9.42 7.33
CA LYS A 73 12.50 8.21 7.45
C LYS A 73 13.98 8.54 7.69
N GLU A 74 14.54 9.46 6.92
CA GLU A 74 15.92 9.92 7.09
C GLU A 74 16.16 10.49 8.49
N LYS A 75 15.30 11.41 8.95
CA LYS A 75 15.44 12.04 10.26
C LYS A 75 15.25 11.05 11.43
N ASN A 76 14.34 10.09 11.29
CA ASN A 76 14.20 9.00 12.26
C ASN A 76 15.43 8.11 12.34
N THR A 77 16.06 7.79 11.21
CA THR A 77 17.33 7.04 11.19
C THR A 77 18.42 7.81 11.93
N LYS A 78 18.60 9.10 11.62
CA LYS A 78 19.58 9.97 12.29
C LYS A 78 19.32 10.09 13.79
N LEU A 79 18.05 10.24 14.20
CA LEU A 79 17.69 10.26 15.61
C LEU A 79 18.01 8.94 16.30
N ARG A 80 17.66 7.80 15.67
CA ARG A 80 17.97 6.47 16.20
C ARG A 80 19.47 6.25 16.33
N GLU A 81 20.28 6.75 15.40
CA GLU A 81 21.75 6.68 15.46
C GLU A 81 22.31 7.55 16.57
N ALA A 82 21.86 8.81 16.69
CA ALA A 82 22.27 9.71 17.77
C ALA A 82 21.97 9.12 19.16
N LEU A 83 20.81 8.47 19.31
CA LEU A 83 20.40 7.82 20.55
C LEU A 83 21.21 6.56 20.92
N LYS A 84 22.05 6.02 20.01
CA LYS A 84 22.98 4.93 20.36
C LYS A 84 24.18 5.43 21.17
N ASN A 85 24.47 6.74 21.13
CA ASN A 85 25.57 7.30 21.89
C ASN A 85 25.16 7.37 23.38
N PRO A 86 25.88 6.71 24.30
CA PRO A 86 25.55 6.71 25.73
C PRO A 86 25.65 8.09 26.39
N GLY A 87 26.40 9.04 25.80
CA GLY A 87 26.52 10.42 26.28
C GLY A 87 25.51 11.40 25.68
N VAL A 88 24.53 10.92 24.90
CA VAL A 88 23.54 11.80 24.26
C VAL A 88 22.65 12.48 25.30
N THR A 89 22.45 13.79 25.15
CA THR A 89 21.55 14.57 26.00
C THR A 89 20.25 14.91 25.27
N ARG A 90 19.23 15.32 26.03
CA ARG A 90 17.96 15.76 25.46
C ARG A 90 18.14 16.95 24.52
N GLU A 91 19.00 17.88 24.89
CA GLU A 91 19.36 19.07 24.13
C GLU A 91 20.06 18.69 22.83
N GLY A 92 20.94 17.68 22.87
CA GLY A 92 21.68 17.19 21.70
C GLY A 92 20.79 16.62 20.60
N VAL A 93 19.63 16.04 20.94
CA VAL A 93 18.65 15.52 19.96
C VAL A 93 17.47 16.45 19.68
N GLN A 94 17.42 17.60 20.36
CA GLN A 94 16.32 18.56 20.20
C GLN A 94 16.15 19.05 18.76
N PRO A 95 17.21 19.37 17.99
CA PRO A 95 17.08 19.78 16.59
C PRO A 95 16.39 18.70 15.72
N LEU A 96 16.85 17.45 15.82
CA LEU A 96 16.25 16.31 15.09
C LEU A 96 14.78 16.10 15.47
N THR A 97 14.46 16.28 16.75
CA THR A 97 13.08 16.17 17.23
C THR A 97 12.20 17.29 16.66
N ASN A 98 12.70 18.53 16.61
CA ASN A 98 11.96 19.67 16.06
C ASN A 98 11.71 19.51 14.55
N GLU A 99 12.71 19.04 13.81
CA GLU A 99 12.55 18.75 12.37
C GLU A 99 11.51 17.65 12.15
N LEU A 100 11.52 16.57 12.94
CA LEU A 100 10.51 15.51 12.85
C LEU A 100 9.11 16.02 13.13
N LYS A 101 8.92 16.88 14.15
CA LYS A 101 7.64 17.52 14.44
C LYS A 101 7.15 18.38 13.27
N SER A 102 8.05 19.18 12.68
CA SER A 102 7.74 19.98 11.50
C SER A 102 7.33 19.11 10.30
N LEU A 103 8.05 18.01 10.04
CA LEU A 103 7.71 17.10 8.95
C LEU A 103 6.38 16.39 9.18
N GLN A 104 6.05 16.04 10.44
CA GLN A 104 4.75 15.49 10.79
C GLN A 104 3.62 16.50 10.58
N ALA A 105 3.82 17.77 10.92
CA ALA A 105 2.87 18.84 10.62
C ALA A 105 2.64 18.94 9.10
N GLN A 106 3.71 18.97 8.30
CA GLN A 106 3.61 19.01 6.83
C GLN A 106 2.87 17.80 6.25
N LEU A 107 3.02 16.61 6.83
CA LEU A 107 2.24 15.43 6.42
C LEU A 107 0.74 15.59 6.68
N ILE A 108 0.37 16.20 7.81
CA ILE A 108 -1.03 16.50 8.14
C ILE A 108 -1.57 17.54 7.16
N ASP A 109 -0.83 18.63 6.95
CA ASP A 109 -1.22 19.71 6.04
C ASP A 109 -1.37 19.20 4.61
N SER A 110 -0.41 18.42 4.11
CA SER A 110 -0.46 17.79 2.78
C SER A 110 -1.70 16.92 2.63
N ARG A 111 -2.07 16.16 3.66
CA ARG A 111 -3.28 15.33 3.64
C ARG A 111 -4.55 16.18 3.57
N ILE A 112 -4.63 17.26 4.36
CA ILE A 112 -5.78 18.17 4.35
C ILE A 112 -5.89 18.85 2.99
N ASN A 113 -4.79 19.38 2.48
CA ASN A 113 -4.72 20.03 1.17
C ASN A 113 -5.14 19.08 0.05
N GLY A 114 -4.74 17.81 0.11
CA GLY A 114 -5.19 16.79 -0.83
C GLY A 114 -6.70 16.56 -0.81
N ILE A 115 -7.33 16.56 0.37
CA ILE A 115 -8.78 16.43 0.53
C ILE A 115 -9.49 17.65 -0.05
N LEU A 116 -9.02 18.86 0.28
CA LEU A 116 -9.60 20.11 -0.21
C LEU A 116 -9.49 20.22 -1.74
N ALA A 117 -8.34 19.87 -2.32
CA ALA A 117 -8.15 19.86 -3.77
C ALA A 117 -9.11 18.88 -4.47
N VAL A 118 -9.41 17.71 -3.87
CA VAL A 118 -10.43 16.80 -4.41
C VAL A 118 -11.83 17.42 -4.32
N LYS A 119 -12.15 18.09 -3.21
CA LYS A 119 -13.44 18.78 -3.01
C LYS A 119 -13.66 19.90 -4.03
N GLU A 120 -12.61 20.60 -4.46
CA GLU A 120 -12.68 21.64 -5.50
C GLU A 120 -12.89 21.10 -6.92
N ILE A 121 -12.56 19.83 -7.16
CA ILE A 121 -12.73 19.18 -8.48
C ILE A 121 -14.11 18.52 -8.60
N LEU A 122 -14.61 17.96 -7.51
CA LEU A 122 -15.88 17.22 -7.47
C LEU A 122 -17.06 18.14 -7.11
N THR A 123 -18.27 17.78 -7.54
CA THR A 123 -19.48 18.38 -6.97
C THR A 123 -19.65 17.95 -5.50
N PRO A 124 -20.44 18.67 -4.68
CA PRO A 124 -20.71 18.27 -3.30
C PRO A 124 -21.26 16.85 -3.17
N GLU A 125 -22.15 16.43 -4.08
CA GLU A 125 -22.75 15.10 -4.10
C GLU A 125 -21.71 14.02 -4.47
N GLN A 126 -20.88 14.30 -5.48
CA GLN A 126 -19.78 13.42 -5.88
C GLN A 126 -18.75 13.27 -4.75
N PHE A 127 -18.43 14.35 -4.04
CA PHE A 127 -17.50 14.33 -2.92
C PHE A 127 -18.04 13.52 -1.74
N SER A 128 -19.33 13.63 -1.42
CA SER A 128 -19.99 12.80 -0.41
C SER A 128 -19.89 11.31 -0.75
N ARG A 129 -20.26 10.94 -1.98
CA ARG A 129 -20.14 9.55 -2.48
C ARG A 129 -18.70 9.05 -2.44
N PHE A 130 -17.75 9.90 -2.85
CA PHE A 130 -16.32 9.57 -2.80
C PHE A 130 -15.87 9.23 -1.37
N ASN A 131 -16.28 10.00 -0.37
CA ASN A 131 -15.94 9.76 1.03
C ASN A 131 -16.48 8.43 1.55
N GLU A 132 -17.74 8.10 1.25
CA GLU A 132 -18.33 6.80 1.60
C GLU A 132 -17.56 5.63 0.97
N MET A 133 -17.18 5.76 -0.31
CA MET A 133 -16.36 4.75 -0.99
C MET A 133 -15.01 4.56 -0.32
N MET A 134 -14.35 5.65 0.09
CA MET A 134 -13.06 5.59 0.78
C MET A 134 -13.18 4.97 2.18
N GLU A 135 -14.25 5.27 2.90
CA GLU A 135 -14.53 4.67 4.21
C GLU A 135 -14.74 3.15 4.10
N LYS A 136 -15.56 2.69 3.13
CA LYS A 136 -15.77 1.26 2.88
C LYS A 136 -14.47 0.53 2.55
N ARG A 137 -13.56 1.17 1.82
CA ARG A 137 -12.22 0.63 1.50
C ARG A 137 -11.29 0.56 2.72
N SER A 138 -11.46 1.40 3.73
CA SER A 138 -10.60 1.42 4.92
C SER A 138 -11.00 0.40 5.99
N ARG A 139 -12.29 0.04 6.07
CA ARG A 139 -12.85 -0.89 7.08
C ARG A 139 -12.16 -2.25 7.15
N PRO A 140 -11.93 -3.01 6.04
CA PRO A 140 -11.30 -4.33 6.12
C PRO A 140 -9.86 -4.31 6.65
N ARG A 141 -9.13 -3.21 6.40
CA ARG A 141 -7.77 -3.01 6.93
C ARG A 141 -7.79 -2.80 8.44
N LYS A 142 -8.73 -2.01 8.95
CA LYS A 142 -8.91 -1.79 10.39
C LYS A 142 -9.27 -3.09 11.12
N THR A 143 -10.21 -3.87 10.59
CA THR A 143 -10.61 -5.16 11.19
C THR A 143 -9.47 -6.18 11.22
N ARG A 144 -8.67 -6.28 10.14
CA ARG A 144 -7.50 -7.17 10.12
C ARG A 144 -6.41 -6.75 11.11
N PHE A 145 -6.15 -5.45 11.22
CA PHE A 145 -5.21 -4.91 12.19
C PHE A 145 -5.65 -5.21 13.62
N LEU A 146 -6.92 -4.96 13.96
CA LEU A 146 -7.49 -5.27 15.28
C LEU A 146 -7.40 -6.76 15.61
N LYS A 147 -7.77 -7.65 14.69
CA LYS A 147 -7.63 -9.10 14.87
C LYS A 147 -6.17 -9.53 15.06
N TRP A 148 -5.23 -8.89 14.37
CA TRP A 148 -3.80 -9.15 14.57
C TRP A 148 -3.31 -8.67 15.94
N CYS A 149 -3.76 -7.48 16.40
CA CYS A 149 -3.46 -6.96 17.74
C CYS A 149 -4.00 -7.88 18.82
N GLU A 150 -5.26 -8.31 18.71
CA GLU A 150 -5.91 -9.26 19.62
C GLU A 150 -5.14 -10.59 19.68
N LYS A 151 -4.75 -11.15 18.53
CA LYS A 151 -3.96 -12.40 18.50
C LYS A 151 -2.56 -12.25 19.13
N ARG A 152 -1.94 -11.08 19.01
CA ARG A 152 -0.54 -10.85 19.42
C ARG A 152 -0.40 -10.35 20.86
N PHE A 153 -1.38 -9.60 21.35
CA PHE A 153 -1.36 -8.93 22.65
C PHE A 153 -2.54 -9.32 23.55
N GLY A 154 -3.55 -10.07 23.06
CA GLY A 154 -4.80 -10.41 23.74
C GLY A 154 -4.86 -11.82 24.32
N ARG A 155 -3.87 -12.23 25.11
CA ARG A 155 -4.03 -13.26 26.14
C ARG A 155 -3.48 -12.68 27.45
N GLY A 156 -4.37 -12.03 28.19
CA GLY A 156 -4.06 -11.37 29.46
C GLY A 156 -5.07 -10.29 29.87
N GLY A 157 -6.37 -10.49 29.65
CA GLY A 157 -7.38 -9.91 30.55
C GLY A 157 -7.59 -10.97 31.63
N GLY A 158 -7.18 -10.77 32.88
CA GLY A 158 -7.54 -9.61 33.68
C GLY A 158 -8.94 -9.91 34.18
N GLU A 159 -9.01 -10.68 35.25
CA GLU A 159 -10.25 -11.04 35.95
C GLU A 159 -11.07 -9.77 36.17
N ASP A 160 -12.30 -9.78 35.66
CA ASP A 160 -13.31 -8.80 36.01
C ASP A 160 -13.57 -8.96 37.52
N HIS A 161 -12.89 -8.16 38.33
CA HIS A 161 -13.31 -7.94 39.71
C HIS A 161 -14.52 -7.02 39.65
N ASP A 162 -15.69 -7.65 39.69
CA ASP A 162 -16.94 -7.02 40.09
C ASP A 162 -16.68 -6.26 41.40
N LEU A 163 -16.77 -4.94 41.36
CA LEU A 163 -16.89 -4.11 42.54
C LEU A 163 -18.39 -3.87 42.76
N GLU A 164 -18.86 -4.45 43.86
CA GLU A 164 -20.16 -4.23 44.50
C GLU A 164 -20.51 -2.74 44.69
#